data_AF-M5G611-F1
#
_entry.id   AF-M5G611-F1
#
_cell.length_a   1.000
_cell.length_b   1.000
_cell.length_c   1.000
_cell.angle_alpha   90.00
_cell.angle_beta   90.00
_cell.angle_gamma   90.00
#
_symmetry.space_group_name_H-M   'P 1'
#
loop_
_entity.id
_entity.type
_entity.pdbx_description
1 polymer ?
#
loop_
_entity_poly.entity_id
_entity_poly.type
_entity_poly.pdbx_seq_one_letter_code
_entity_poly.pdbx_strand_id
1 'polypeptide(L)'
;MSAYGDGPKGGMLRMDTQIEVISVLSNSPDANEATRAIRLWIESKQRKGKAEQDIIVKLEGMECQFLTSDHTVHGAFHVARQETGLPTSGVLP
;
A
#
# COMPACT_ATOMS: atom_id res chain seq x y z
N MET A 1 23.59 -13.33 -30.51
CA MET A 1 22.90 -12.11 -30.03
C MET A 1 22.03 -12.52 -28.85
N SER A 2 22.55 -12.41 -27.62
CA SER A 2 21.79 -12.68 -26.40
C SER A 2 21.21 -11.36 -25.92
N ALA A 3 19.93 -11.14 -26.17
CA ALA A 3 19.19 -10.06 -25.53
C ALA A 3 18.83 -10.56 -24.11
N TYR A 4 19.65 -10.19 -23.13
CA TYR A 4 19.21 -10.20 -21.74
C TYR A 4 18.01 -9.26 -21.66
N GLY A 5 16.84 -9.86 -21.43
CA GLY A 5 15.58 -9.14 -21.26
C GLY A 5 15.75 -8.09 -20.18
N ASP A 6 15.58 -6.85 -20.60
CA ASP A 6 15.31 -5.65 -19.84
C ASP A 6 14.67 -5.99 -18.48
N GLY A 7 15.46 -5.92 -17.40
CA GLY A 7 14.89 -5.81 -16.05
C GLY A 7 13.95 -4.60 -16.01
N PRO A 8 12.95 -4.57 -15.12
CA PRO A 8 11.98 -3.48 -15.11
C PRO A 8 12.72 -2.17 -14.86
N LYS A 9 12.93 -1.40 -15.95
CA LYS A 9 13.29 0.01 -15.90
C LYS A 9 12.35 0.65 -14.91
N GLY A 10 12.89 1.42 -13.95
CA GLY A 10 12.17 2.09 -12.87
C GLY A 10 10.95 2.86 -13.35
N GLY A 11 9.86 2.13 -13.58
CA GLY A 11 8.54 2.65 -13.77
C GLY A 11 8.20 3.24 -12.42
N MET A 12 8.18 4.57 -12.37
CA MET A 12 7.78 5.36 -11.21
C MET A 12 6.51 4.72 -10.65
N LEU A 13 6.65 3.94 -9.56
CA LEU A 13 5.55 3.15 -9.01
C LEU A 13 4.44 4.14 -8.70
N ARG A 14 3.34 4.04 -9.45
CA ARG A 14 2.23 5.00 -9.31
C ARG A 14 1.39 4.65 -8.08
N MET A 15 1.69 3.51 -7.45
CA MET A 15 0.94 2.92 -6.35
C MET A 15 -0.54 2.78 -6.73
N ASP A 16 -0.79 2.48 -8.00
CA ASP A 16 -2.14 2.47 -8.55
C ASP A 16 -2.76 1.07 -8.40
N THR A 17 -1.91 0.07 -8.19
CA THR A 17 -2.32 -1.32 -7.98
C THR A 17 -1.92 -1.83 -6.60
N GLN A 18 -2.68 -2.82 -6.11
CA GLN A 18 -2.38 -3.48 -4.84
C GLN A 18 -1.01 -4.17 -4.86
N ILE A 19 -0.62 -4.74 -6.01
CA ILE A 19 0.67 -5.44 -6.17
C ILE A 19 1.85 -4.49 -5.98
N GLU A 20 1.77 -3.26 -6.50
CA GLU A 20 2.83 -2.25 -6.29
C GLU A 20 2.99 -1.92 -4.81
N VAL A 21 1.88 -1.72 -4.08
CA VAL A 21 1.92 -1.42 -2.64
C VAL A 21 2.50 -2.60 -1.87
N ILE A 22 2.02 -3.83 -2.10
CA ILE A 22 2.55 -5.04 -1.45
C ILE A 22 4.04 -5.21 -1.76
N SER A 23 4.48 -4.93 -2.99
CA SER A 23 5.88 -5.00 -3.37
C SER A 23 6.73 -4.00 -2.58
N VAL A 24 6.26 -2.78 -2.35
CA VAL A 24 6.97 -1.80 -1.50
C VAL A 24 7.00 -2.29 -0.06
N LEU A 25 5.86 -2.71 0.49
CA LEU A 25 5.76 -3.19 1.87
C LEU A 25 6.67 -4.41 2.12
N SER A 26 6.86 -5.27 1.13
CA SER A 26 7.69 -6.48 1.26
C SER A 26 9.18 -6.22 1.07
N ASN A 27 9.56 -5.15 0.37
CA ASN A 27 10.97 -4.86 0.05
C ASN A 27 11.54 -3.68 0.85
N SER A 28 10.69 -2.90 1.53
CA SER A 28 11.09 -1.68 2.23
C SER A 28 10.81 -1.82 3.72
N PRO A 29 11.86 -1.84 4.58
CA PRO A 29 11.68 -1.81 6.03
C PRO A 29 11.29 -0.40 6.54
N ASP A 30 11.30 0.62 5.67
CA ASP A 30 11.02 2.00 6.02
C ASP A 30 9.51 2.28 6.13
N ALA A 31 9.04 2.49 7.38
CA ALA A 31 7.64 2.81 7.66
C ALA A 31 7.15 4.06 6.93
N ASN A 32 8.02 5.05 6.67
CA ASN A 32 7.67 6.25 5.91
C ASN A 32 7.39 5.93 4.43
N GLU A 33 8.17 5.04 3.83
CA GLU A 33 7.99 4.62 2.45
C GLU A 33 6.72 3.77 2.29
N ALA A 34 6.50 2.84 3.23
CA ALA A 34 5.26 2.09 3.36
C ALA A 34 4.03 3.01 3.47
N THR A 35 4.08 4.00 4.36
CA THR A 35 2.98 4.96 4.59
C THR A 35 2.67 5.71 3.31
N ARG A 36 3.71 6.24 2.64
CA ARG A 36 3.57 6.97 1.39
C ARG A 36 2.95 6.09 0.29
N ALA A 37 3.38 4.83 0.17
CA ALA A 37 2.85 3.91 -0.83
C ALA A 37 1.35 3.63 -0.62
N ILE A 38 0.96 3.35 0.62
CA ILE A 38 -0.44 3.11 1.00
C ILE A 38 -1.29 4.36 0.74
N ARG A 39 -0.79 5.53 1.15
CA ARG A 39 -1.47 6.81 0.95
C ARG A 39 -1.73 7.10 -0.53
N LEU A 40 -0.70 6.97 -1.38
CA LEU A 40 -0.84 7.20 -2.82
C LEU A 40 -1.87 6.26 -3.45
N TRP A 41 -1.94 5.03 -2.98
CA TRP A 41 -2.95 4.07 -3.42
C TRP A 41 -4.35 4.50 -3.01
N ILE A 42 -4.55 4.93 -1.77
CA ILE A 42 -5.83 5.44 -1.27
C ILE A 42 -6.28 6.66 -2.09
N GLU A 43 -5.40 7.65 -2.26
CA GLU A 43 -5.67 8.86 -3.04
C GLU A 43 -6.03 8.50 -4.49
N SER A 44 -5.35 7.51 -5.09
CA SER A 44 -5.69 7.00 -6.42
C SER A 44 -7.09 6.36 -6.47
N LYS A 45 -7.48 5.57 -5.46
CA LYS A 45 -8.83 4.97 -5.41
C LYS A 45 -9.92 6.01 -5.18
N GLN A 46 -9.69 6.98 -4.29
CA GLN A 46 -10.61 8.09 -4.06
C GLN A 46 -10.79 8.93 -5.34
N ARG A 47 -9.70 9.27 -6.05
CA ARG A 47 -9.76 9.99 -7.33
C ARG A 47 -10.56 9.25 -8.40
N LYS A 48 -10.53 7.92 -8.37
CA LYS A 48 -11.31 7.05 -9.27
C LYS A 48 -12.77 6.89 -8.85
N GLY A 49 -13.22 7.59 -7.81
CA GLY A 49 -14.60 7.52 -7.31
C GLY A 49 -14.95 6.18 -6.69
N LYS A 50 -13.95 5.44 -6.17
CA LYS A 50 -14.24 4.19 -5.44
C LYS A 50 -14.93 4.50 -4.12
N ALA A 51 -15.92 3.69 -3.77
CA ALA A 51 -16.60 3.81 -2.50
C ALA A 51 -15.59 3.61 -1.36
N GLU A 52 -15.75 4.37 -0.29
CA GLU A 52 -14.88 4.31 0.88
C GLU A 52 -14.77 2.87 1.43
N GLN A 53 -15.91 2.19 1.54
CA GLN A 53 -15.99 0.79 1.99
C GLN A 53 -15.13 -0.17 1.13
N ASP A 54 -15.13 0.00 -0.20
CA ASP A 54 -14.31 -0.81 -1.11
C ASP A 54 -12.81 -0.58 -0.89
N ILE A 55 -12.43 0.65 -0.53
CA ILE A 55 -11.05 1.02 -0.24
C ILE A 55 -10.64 0.38 1.09
N ILE A 56 -11.48 0.50 2.12
CA ILE A 56 -11.26 -0.09 3.45
C ILE A 56 -11.09 -1.61 3.35
N VAL A 57 -12.03 -2.33 2.73
CA VAL A 57 -11.98 -3.80 2.60
C VAL A 57 -10.68 -4.26 1.92
N LYS A 58 -10.21 -3.51 0.93
CA LYS A 58 -8.94 -3.82 0.25
C LYS A 58 -7.72 -3.48 1.10
N LEU A 59 -7.73 -2.37 1.85
CA LEU A 59 -6.66 -2.04 2.79
C LEU A 59 -6.55 -3.08 3.89
N GLU A 60 -7.67 -3.52 4.47
CA GLU A 60 -7.70 -4.59 5.47
C GLU A 60 -7.19 -5.91 4.86
N GLY A 61 -7.60 -6.24 3.63
CA GLY A 61 -7.08 -7.40 2.91
C GLY A 61 -5.58 -7.34 2.61
N MET A 62 -5.01 -6.14 2.40
CA MET A 62 -3.56 -5.95 2.25
C MET A 62 -2.86 -6.09 3.60
N GLU A 63 -3.39 -5.43 4.64
CA GLU A 63 -2.85 -5.45 5.99
C GLU A 63 -2.85 -6.85 6.60
N CYS A 64 -3.90 -7.64 6.35
CA CYS A 64 -3.98 -9.02 6.77
C CYS A 64 -2.88 -9.93 6.18
N GLN A 65 -2.26 -9.55 5.06
CA GLN A 65 -1.13 -10.31 4.50
C GLN A 65 0.16 -10.12 5.30
N PHE A 66 0.25 -9.03 6.08
CA PHE A 66 1.42 -8.68 6.88
C PHE A 66 1.19 -8.87 8.39
N LEU A 67 0.03 -9.40 8.78
CA LEU A 67 -0.44 -9.63 10.17
C LEU A 67 0.60 -10.28 11.10
N THR A 68 1.45 -11.15 10.56
CA THR A 68 2.40 -11.96 11.34
C THR A 68 3.85 -11.54 11.14
N SER A 69 4.12 -10.63 10.21
CA SER A 69 5.47 -10.38 9.70
C SER A 69 6.05 -9.05 10.19
N ASP A 70 5.26 -7.97 10.18
CA ASP A 70 5.83 -6.63 10.36
C ASP A 70 4.90 -5.64 11.07
N HIS A 71 5.17 -5.38 12.36
CA HIS A 71 4.47 -4.35 13.14
C HIS A 71 4.63 -2.93 12.56
N THR A 72 5.72 -2.67 11.82
CA THR A 72 6.01 -1.41 11.14
C THR A 72 5.01 -1.12 10.02
N VAL A 73 4.54 -2.17 9.33
CA VAL A 73 3.57 -2.08 8.23
C VAL A 73 2.20 -1.66 8.77
N HIS A 74 1.78 -2.21 9.91
CA HIS A 74 0.52 -1.82 10.57
C HIS A 74 0.49 -0.33 10.96
N GLY A 75 1.60 0.17 11.53
CA GLY A 75 1.75 1.60 11.79
C GLY A 75 1.60 2.46 10.53
N ALA A 76 2.16 2.01 9.41
CA ALA A 76 2.04 2.70 8.13
C ALA A 76 0.60 2.73 7.60
N PHE A 77 -0.16 1.64 7.75
CA PHE A 77 -1.60 1.62 7.41
C PHE A 77 -2.40 2.60 8.25
N HIS A 78 -2.13 2.70 9.56
CA HIS A 78 -2.83 3.62 10.45
C HIS A 78 -2.57 5.08 10.08
N VAL A 79 -1.30 5.45 9.88
CA VAL A 79 -0.92 6.82 9.51
C VAL A 79 -1.51 7.19 8.16
N ALA A 80 -1.38 6.32 7.14
CA ALA A 80 -1.89 6.60 5.81
C ALA A 80 -3.42 6.77 5.77
N ARG A 81 -4.16 5.99 6.56
CA ARG A 81 -5.63 6.14 6.70
C ARG A 81 -5.99 7.47 7.36
N GLN A 82 -5.30 7.84 8.43
CA GLN A 82 -5.53 9.11 9.13
C GLN A 82 -5.25 10.32 8.22
N GLU A 83 -4.17 10.29 7.43
CA GLU A 83 -3.84 11.36 6.49
C GLU A 83 -4.85 11.51 5.34
N THR A 84 -5.55 10.43 4.99
CA THR A 84 -6.48 10.39 3.84
C THR A 84 -7.95 10.49 4.25
N GLY A 85 -8.22 10.67 5.55
CA GLY A 85 -9.56 10.81 6.11
C GLY A 85 -10.34 9.49 6.22
N LEU A 86 -9.66 8.34 6.09
CA LEU A 86 -10.27 7.03 6.30
C LEU A 86 -10.31 6.65 7.78
N PRO A 87 -11.29 5.83 8.22
CA PRO A 87 -11.31 5.30 9.57
C PRO A 87 -10.07 4.44 9.85
N THR A 88 -9.60 4.48 11.10
CA THR A 88 -8.47 3.68 11.57
C THR A 88 -8.74 2.18 11.35
N SER A 89 -7.68 1.40 11.11
CA SER A 89 -7.84 -0.03 10.86
C SER A 89 -8.44 -0.76 12.07
N GLY A 90 -9.34 -1.70 11.80
CA GLY A 90 -9.86 -2.63 12.80
C GLY A 90 -9.09 -3.96 12.85
N VAL A 91 -8.03 -4.12 12.04
CA VAL A 91 -7.28 -5.37 11.91
C VAL A 91 -6.38 -5.61 13.13
N LEU A 92 -5.78 -4.56 13.69
CA LEU A 92 -5.08 -4.60 14.99
C LEU A 92 -5.48 -3.39 15.85
N PRO A 93 -5.71 -3.59 17.15
CA PRO A 93 -6.01 -2.50 18.09
C PRO A 93 -4.82 -1.58 18.36
#